data_AF-A0A498CQM8-F1
#
_entry.id   AF-A0A498CQM8-F1
#
_cell.length_a   1.000
_cell.length_b   1.000
_cell.length_c   1.000
_cell.angle_alpha   90.00
_cell.angle_beta   90.00
_cell.angle_gamma   90.00
#
_symmetry.space_group_name_H-M   'P 1'
#
loop_
_entity.id
_entity.type
_entity.pdbx_description
1 polymer ?
#
loop_
_entity_poly.entity_id
_entity_poly.type
_entity_poly.pdbx_seq_one_letter_code
_entity_poly.pdbx_strand_id
1 'polypeptide(L)'
;MNQQKPFGDREMMEDVLSSQKFVTEGYNTFANECASPAVMSELMNILNEEHQIQHEVFDEMVKRGWYQTEPAPQKKIDQCKQQHAQG
;
A
#
# COMPACT_ATOMS: atom_id res chain seq x y z
N MET A 1 34.73 18.87 5.34
CA MET A 1 34.09 17.73 6.04
C MET A 1 32.73 17.53 5.42
N ASN A 2 32.51 16.43 4.67
CA ASN A 2 31.19 16.08 4.17
C ASN A 2 30.36 15.58 5.35
N GLN A 3 29.36 16.36 5.76
CA GLN A 3 28.35 15.87 6.70
C GLN A 3 27.39 14.98 5.90
N GLN A 4 27.58 13.66 6.03
CA GLN A 4 26.60 12.70 5.56
C GLN A 4 25.36 12.85 6.44
N LYS A 5 24.26 13.30 5.84
CA LYS A 5 22.98 13.44 6.54
C LYS A 5 22.60 12.04 7.06
N PRO A 6 22.33 11.86 8.37
CA PRO A 6 21.89 10.56 8.87
C PRO A 6 20.64 10.13 8.11
N PHE A 7 20.59 8.89 7.65
CA PHE A 7 19.36 8.30 7.14
C PHE A 7 18.43 8.15 8.34
N GLY A 8 17.47 9.05 8.46
CA GLY A 8 16.61 9.15 9.63
C GLY A 8 15.47 8.13 9.57
N ASP A 9 14.79 7.97 10.70
CA ASP A 9 13.64 7.07 10.82
C ASP A 9 12.55 7.36 9.78
N ARG A 10 12.37 8.63 9.43
CA ARG A 10 11.40 9.03 8.41
C ARG A 10 11.83 8.54 7.03
N GLU A 11 13.08 8.78 6.63
CA GLU A 11 13.58 8.32 5.33
C GLU A 11 13.59 6.79 5.24
N MET A 12 13.90 6.07 6.33
CA MET A 12 13.76 4.61 6.41
C MET A 12 12.31 4.17 6.16
N MET A 13 11.34 4.79 6.83
CA MET A 13 9.93 4.43 6.67
C MET A 13 9.38 4.78 5.28
N GLU A 14 9.85 5.88 4.67
CA GLU A 14 9.51 6.25 3.29
C GLU A 14 10.06 5.22 2.28
N ASP A 15 11.28 4.71 2.49
CA ASP A 15 11.87 3.63 1.68
C ASP A 15 11.10 2.31 1.84
N VAL A 16 10.77 1.93 3.07
CA VAL A 16 9.95 0.74 3.36
C VAL A 16 8.58 0.85 2.69
N LEU A 17 7.89 1.99 2.83
CA LEU A 17 6.57 2.21 2.22
C LEU A 17 6.65 2.13 0.69
N SER A 18 7.71 2.65 0.08
CA SER A 18 7.92 2.59 -1.36
C SER A 18 8.20 1.17 -1.84
N SER A 19 9.00 0.42 -1.08
CA SER A 19 9.31 -0.98 -1.34
C SER A 19 8.07 -1.85 -1.28
N GLN A 20 7.22 -1.64 -0.27
CA GLN A 20 5.95 -2.37 -0.11
C GLN A 20 4.99 -2.12 -1.28
N LYS A 21 4.91 -0.88 -1.78
CA LYS A 21 4.09 -0.56 -2.97
C LYS A 21 4.58 -1.31 -4.20
N PHE A 22 5.90 -1.32 -4.41
CA PHE A 22 6.52 -2.05 -5.53
C PHE A 22 6.27 -3.56 -5.44
N VAL A 23 6.43 -4.14 -4.25
CA VAL A 23 6.25 -5.59 -4.02
C VAL A 23 4.79 -6.00 -4.23
N THR A 24 3.84 -5.25 -3.67
CA THR A 24 2.40 -5.53 -3.85
C THR A 24 1.96 -5.41 -5.31
N GLU A 25 2.45 -4.42 -6.05
CA GLU A 25 2.24 -4.31 -7.52
C GLU A 25 2.78 -5.53 -8.28
N GLY A 26 3.97 -6.00 -7.90
CA GLY A 26 4.61 -7.19 -8.49
C GLY A 26 3.80 -8.47 -8.25
N TYR A 27 3.42 -8.74 -7.01
CA TYR A 27 2.61 -9.91 -6.66
C TYR A 27 1.24 -9.88 -7.35
N ASN A 28 0.59 -8.72 -7.43
CA ASN A 28 -0.67 -8.59 -8.14
C ASN A 28 -0.51 -8.92 -9.64
N THR A 29 0.53 -8.40 -10.29
CA THR A 29 0.83 -8.72 -11.70
C THR A 29 1.05 -10.23 -11.88
N PHE A 30 1.91 -10.84 -11.06
CA PHE A 30 2.23 -12.26 -11.19
C PHE A 30 1.06 -13.18 -10.87
N ALA A 31 0.22 -12.84 -9.89
CA ALA A 31 -0.98 -13.60 -9.58
C ALA A 31 -1.96 -13.60 -10.76
N ASN A 32 -2.16 -12.43 -11.42
CA ASN A 32 -3.04 -12.30 -12.58
C ASN A 32 -2.58 -13.11 -13.80
N GLU A 33 -1.26 -13.27 -13.97
CA GLU A 33 -0.66 -13.96 -15.13
C GLU A 33 -0.26 -15.42 -14.81
N CYS A 34 -0.58 -15.93 -13.61
CA CYS A 34 -0.17 -17.26 -13.18
C CYS A 34 -1.04 -18.37 -13.80
N ALA A 35 -0.42 -19.30 -14.52
CA ALA A 35 -1.13 -20.43 -15.13
C ALA A 35 -1.47 -21.58 -14.16
N SER A 36 -0.81 -21.63 -12.98
CA SER A 36 -0.99 -22.71 -12.01
C SER A 36 -1.88 -22.25 -10.84
N PRO A 37 -3.05 -22.87 -10.61
CA PRO A 37 -3.94 -22.46 -9.51
C PRO A 37 -3.30 -22.54 -8.13
N ALA A 38 -2.43 -23.53 -7.89
CA ALA A 38 -1.74 -23.68 -6.62
C ALA A 38 -0.74 -22.55 -6.37
N VAL A 39 0.02 -22.16 -7.40
CA VAL A 39 0.98 -21.05 -7.30
C VAL A 39 0.25 -19.72 -7.22
N MET A 40 -0.83 -19.53 -7.99
CA MET A 40 -1.69 -18.36 -7.89
C MET A 40 -2.21 -18.17 -6.47
N SER A 41 -2.70 -19.24 -5.84
CA SER A 41 -3.17 -19.18 -4.45
C SER A 41 -2.07 -18.74 -3.49
N GLU A 42 -0.85 -19.22 -3.67
CA GLU A 42 0.27 -18.83 -2.82
C GLU A 42 0.68 -17.38 -3.03
N LEU A 43 0.73 -16.91 -4.28
CA LEU A 43 0.99 -15.49 -4.58
C LEU A 43 -0.07 -14.58 -3.96
N MET A 44 -1.33 -15.00 -3.96
CA MET A 44 -2.42 -14.25 -3.30
C MET A 44 -2.29 -14.25 -1.78
N ASN A 45 -1.82 -15.34 -1.16
CA ASN A 45 -1.55 -15.38 0.27
C ASN A 45 -0.45 -14.37 0.64
N ILE A 46 0.66 -14.39 -0.10
CA ILE A 46 1.76 -13.44 0.14
C ILE A 46 1.30 -12.00 -0.12
N LEU A 47 0.55 -11.76 -1.20
CA LEU A 47 0.01 -10.42 -1.49
C LEU A 47 -0.85 -9.89 -0.33
N ASN A 48 -1.65 -10.75 0.31
CA ASN A 48 -2.45 -10.37 1.47
C ASN A 48 -1.57 -10.00 2.67
N GLU A 49 -0.49 -10.74 2.92
CA GLU A 49 0.48 -10.44 3.98
C GLU A 49 1.20 -9.11 3.72
N GLU A 50 1.67 -8.88 2.49
CA GLU A 50 2.33 -7.62 2.10
C GLU A 50 1.36 -6.43 2.20
N HIS A 51 0.07 -6.61 1.88
CA HIS A 51 -0.93 -5.56 2.12
C HIS A 51 -1.09 -5.21 3.60
N GLN A 52 -1.04 -6.20 4.51
CA GLN A 52 -1.08 -5.96 5.94
C GLN A 52 0.15 -5.18 6.41
N ILE A 53 1.35 -5.62 6.00
CA ILE A 53 2.62 -4.96 6.33
C ILE A 53 2.63 -3.51 5.84
N GLN A 54 2.26 -3.28 4.57
CA GLN A 54 2.18 -1.94 4.02
C GLN A 54 1.22 -1.04 4.83
N HIS A 55 0.08 -1.59 5.27
CA HIS A 55 -0.90 -0.84 6.05
C HIS A 55 -0.36 -0.47 7.44
N GLU A 56 0.34 -1.39 8.11
CA GLU A 56 1.01 -1.11 9.39
C GLU A 56 2.06 -0.01 9.27
N VAL A 57 2.87 -0.04 8.20
CA VAL A 57 3.86 1.01 7.91
C VAL A 57 3.17 2.36 7.67
N PHE A 58 2.11 2.37 6.87
CA PHE A 58 1.31 3.56 6.61
C PHE A 58 0.73 4.15 7.91
N ASP A 59 0.10 3.32 8.73
CA ASP A 59 -0.50 3.74 10.00
C ASP A 59 0.53 4.32 10.96
N GLU A 60 1.72 3.71 11.03
CA GLU A 60 2.81 4.21 11.87
C GLU A 60 3.33 5.57 11.36
N MET A 61 3.46 5.75 10.05
CA MET A 61 3.81 7.05 9.47
C MET A 61 2.74 8.11 9.72
N VAL A 62 1.45 7.76 9.68
CA VAL A 62 0.34 8.67 10.02
C VAL A 62 0.39 9.06 11.49
N LYS A 63 0.57 8.11 12.42
CA LYS A 63 0.68 8.37 13.87
C LYS A 63 1.80 9.34 14.19
N ARG A 64 2.91 9.27 13.45
CA ARG A 64 4.07 10.17 13.60
C ARG A 64 3.92 11.51 12.87
N GLY A 65 2.83 11.70 12.13
CA GLY A 65 2.59 12.90 11.32
C GLY A 65 3.48 13.01 10.08
N TRP A 66 4.08 11.89 9.64
CA TRP A 66 4.97 11.84 8.47
C TRP A 66 4.22 11.60 7.16
N TYR A 67 3.01 11.05 7.25
CA TYR A 67 2.11 10.84 6.11
C TYR A 67 0.74 11.43 6.42
N GLN A 68 0.21 12.27 5.53
CA GLN A 68 -1.13 12.83 5.65
C GLN A 68 -2.04 12.28 4.56
N THR A 69 -3.19 11.77 4.97
CA THR A 69 -4.27 11.39 4.07
C THR A 69 -5.53 12.16 4.44
N GLU A 70 -6.01 12.95 3.48
CA GLU A 70 -7.30 13.63 3.60
C GLU A 70 -8.42 12.60 3.33
N PRO A 71 -9.36 12.39 4.28
CA PRO A 71 -10.51 11.55 4.01
C PRO A 71 -11.33 12.14 2.86
N ALA A 72 -11.85 11.27 1.99
CA ALA A 72 -12.69 11.73 0.89
C ALA A 72 -13.94 12.46 1.42
N PRO A 73 -14.33 13.63 0.88
CA PRO A 73 -15.52 14.34 1.33
C PRO A 73 -16.78 13.48 1.22
N GLN A 74 -17.63 13.48 2.25
CA GLN A 74 -18.84 12.64 2.31
C GLN A 74 -19.74 12.79 1.07
N LYS A 75 -19.89 14.02 0.56
CA LYS A 75 -20.64 14.30 -0.66
C LYS A 75 -20.13 13.52 -1.88
N LYS A 76 -18.81 13.34 -2.03
CA LYS A 76 -18.22 12.55 -3.12
C LYS A 76 -18.49 11.06 -2.92
N ILE A 77 -18.43 10.59 -1.67
CA ILE A 77 -18.76 9.20 -1.31
C ILE A 77 -20.23 8.89 -1.68
N ASP A 78 -21.15 9.77 -1.29
CA ASP A 78 -22.58 9.60 -1.55
C ASP A 78 -22.89 9.63 -3.05
N GLN A 79 -22.23 10.52 -3.80
CA GLN A 79 -22.36 10.60 -5.26
C GLN A 79 -21.87 9.31 -5.94
N CYS A 80 -20.71 8.77 -5.56
CA CYS A 80 -20.19 7.51 -6.10
C CYS A 80 -21.14 6.34 -5.77
N LYS A 81 -21.63 6.24 -4.53
CA LYS A 81 -22.60 5.19 -4.15
C LYS A 81 -23.84 5.22 -5.04
N GLN A 82 -24.39 6.40 -5.32
CA GLN A 82 -25.57 6.55 -6.19
C GLN A 82 -25.29 6.17 -7.65
N GLN A 83 -24.11 6.51 -8.18
CA GLN A 83 -23.73 6.18 -9.55
C GLN A 83 -23.55 4.68 -9.78
N HIS A 84 -23.01 3.95 -8.80
CA HIS A 84 -22.77 2.51 -8.90
C HIS A 84 -23.94 1.64 -8.40
N ALA A 85 -24.93 2.22 -7.71
CA ALA A 85 -26.15 1.51 -7.30
C ALA A 85 -27.18 1.32 -8.46
N GLN A 86 -26.92 1.90 -9.63
CA GLN A 86 -27.80 1.83 -10.80
C GLN A 86 -27.28 0.86 -11.89
N GLY A 87 -26.30 0.01 -11.56
CA GLY A 87 -25.77 -1.05 -12.42
C GLY A 87 -26.30 -2.42 -12.07
#